data_AF-A0A2G8SM36-F1
#
_entry.id   AF-A0A2G8SM36-F1
#
_cell.length_a   1.000
_cell.length_b   1.000
_cell.length_c   1.000
_cell.angle_alpha   90.00
_cell.angle_beta   90.00
_cell.angle_gamma   90.00
#
_symmetry.space_group_name_H-M   'P 1'
#
loop_
_entity.id
_entity.type
_entity.pdbx_description
1 polymer ?
#
loop_
_entity_poly.entity_id
_entity_poly.type
_entity_poly.pdbx_seq_one_letter_code
_entity_poly.pdbx_strand_id
1 'polypeptide(L)'
;MPSLLEVPDWLKTHPDLLARGINLHTAIKPYGNLYYTVRPYGSTIALHIVKVLDPATEEGPICERLQSDLSSPNHGLPSEIIPSEPRLLVMPLVGHIECIDYRNRTAGFFLDLFHQIIEGVDYLHRLQIAHLDICIANVVYAFPEDAATDPRLVADKVYIIDFHTSRQLALGPGIQPPILLPSSQEKKPAGVTTLDPYSFDVYCAGRLMQALLEVGATYDSMQSTIHA
;
A
#
# COMPACT_ATOMS: atom_id res chain seq x y z
N MET A 1 -16.52 27.67 4.01
CA MET A 1 -15.48 26.69 4.36
C MET A 1 -15.51 25.64 3.28
N PRO A 2 -14.42 25.38 2.54
CA PRO A 2 -14.40 24.29 1.57
C PRO A 2 -14.66 22.96 2.27
N SER A 3 -15.27 22.01 1.56
CA SER A 3 -15.50 20.67 2.11
C SER A 3 -14.15 20.00 2.40
N LEU A 4 -14.03 19.32 3.53
CA LEU A 4 -12.78 18.69 3.98
C LEU A 4 -12.32 17.53 3.09
N LEU A 5 -13.22 17.08 2.21
CA LEU A 5 -12.98 16.03 1.21
C LEU A 5 -12.91 16.60 -0.21
N GLU A 6 -12.99 17.92 -0.38
CA GLU A 6 -12.95 18.54 -1.69
C GLU A 6 -11.54 18.42 -2.31
N VAL A 7 -11.50 18.12 -3.60
CA VAL A 7 -10.26 18.20 -4.37
C VAL A 7 -9.86 19.68 -4.52
N PRO A 8 -8.61 20.07 -4.22
CA PRO A 8 -8.15 21.45 -4.43
C PRO A 8 -8.23 21.87 -5.91
N ASP A 9 -8.58 23.13 -6.18
CA ASP A 9 -8.78 23.62 -7.55
C ASP A 9 -7.52 23.54 -8.43
N TRP A 10 -6.34 23.74 -7.83
CA TRP A 10 -5.06 23.57 -8.53
C TRP A 10 -4.83 22.13 -8.98
N LEU A 11 -5.35 21.15 -8.23
CA LEU A 11 -5.23 19.73 -8.56
C LEU A 11 -6.29 19.31 -9.59
N LYS A 12 -7.51 19.87 -9.51
CA LYS A 12 -8.55 19.71 -10.54
C LYS A 12 -8.10 20.22 -11.92
N THR A 13 -7.30 21.28 -11.94
CA THR A 13 -6.83 21.93 -13.18
C THR A 13 -5.38 21.58 -13.54
N HIS A 14 -4.79 20.57 -12.89
CA HIS A 14 -3.40 20.19 -13.11
C HIS A 14 -3.19 19.68 -14.54
N PRO A 15 -2.26 20.27 -15.33
CA PRO A 15 -2.13 20.00 -16.76
C PRO A 15 -1.82 18.53 -17.06
N ASP A 16 -0.90 17.89 -16.32
CA ASP A 16 -0.57 16.47 -16.52
C ASP A 16 -1.72 15.52 -16.19
N LEU A 17 -2.54 15.83 -15.17
CA LEU A 17 -3.69 14.99 -14.83
C LEU A 17 -4.77 15.11 -15.91
N LEU A 18 -5.05 16.34 -16.37
CA LEU A 18 -6.00 16.60 -17.46
C LEU A 18 -5.56 15.96 -18.78
N ALA A 19 -4.27 16.05 -19.13
CA ALA A 19 -3.72 15.43 -20.33
C ALA A 19 -3.88 13.91 -20.34
N ARG A 20 -3.96 13.28 -19.16
CA ARG A 20 -4.19 11.84 -18.97
C ARG A 20 -5.66 11.48 -18.75
N GLY A 21 -6.57 12.47 -18.76
CA GLY A 21 -8.00 12.25 -18.47
C GLY A 21 -8.29 11.87 -17.02
N ILE A 22 -7.37 12.13 -16.09
CA ILE A 22 -7.53 11.83 -14.66
C ILE A 22 -8.35 12.95 -14.00
N ASN A 23 -9.64 12.67 -13.78
CA ASN A 23 -10.58 13.58 -13.13
C ASN A 23 -10.86 13.10 -11.70
N LEU A 24 -10.29 13.80 -10.72
CA LEU A 24 -10.41 13.45 -9.32
C LEU A 24 -11.80 13.77 -8.79
N HIS A 25 -12.36 12.86 -7.99
CA HIS A 25 -13.69 12.97 -7.41
C HIS A 25 -13.66 13.62 -6.04
N THR A 26 -12.92 13.03 -5.10
CA THR A 26 -12.87 13.46 -3.70
C THR A 26 -11.64 12.89 -3.00
N ALA A 27 -11.34 13.40 -1.80
CA ALA A 27 -10.27 12.88 -0.96
C ALA A 27 -10.68 11.56 -0.27
N ILE A 28 -9.71 10.68 0.00
CA ILE A 28 -9.94 9.43 0.74
C ILE A 28 -10.18 9.72 2.24
N LYS A 29 -9.49 10.73 2.79
CA LYS A 29 -9.58 11.12 4.20
C LYS A 29 -9.68 12.64 4.34
N PRO A 30 -10.38 13.18 5.36
CA PRO A 30 -10.40 14.60 5.65
C PRO A 30 -8.98 15.15 5.86
N TYR A 31 -8.67 16.31 5.25
CA TYR A 31 -7.32 16.91 5.28
C TYR A 31 -6.20 15.99 4.76
N GLY A 32 -6.56 14.91 4.06
CA GLY A 32 -5.61 13.99 3.49
C GLY A 32 -4.96 14.56 2.23
N ASN A 33 -3.90 13.91 1.81
CA ASN A 33 -3.18 14.18 0.57
C ASN A 33 -3.51 13.18 -0.55
N LEU A 34 -4.50 12.30 -0.33
CA LEU A 34 -4.91 11.23 -1.26
C LEU A 34 -6.27 11.53 -1.87
N TYR A 35 -6.35 11.52 -3.19
CA TYR A 35 -7.56 11.77 -3.98
C TYR A 35 -7.76 10.64 -4.98
N TYR A 36 -8.99 10.27 -5.27
CA TYR A 36 -9.27 9.18 -6.20
C TYR A 36 -10.24 9.59 -7.31
N THR A 37 -10.14 8.92 -8.45
CA THR A 37 -11.10 9.02 -9.55
C THR A 37 -12.31 8.11 -9.29
N VAL A 38 -13.48 8.44 -9.83
CA VAL A 38 -14.63 7.52 -9.86
C VAL A 38 -14.91 7.05 -11.27
N ARG A 39 -15.42 5.82 -11.36
CA ARG A 39 -15.79 5.18 -12.62
C ARG A 39 -17.31 5.27 -12.80
N PRO A 40 -17.81 5.70 -13.97
CA PRO A 40 -19.21 5.50 -14.33
C PRO A 40 -19.56 4.00 -14.31
N TYR A 41 -20.74 3.64 -13.80
CA TYR A 41 -21.17 2.25 -13.71
C TYR A 41 -21.06 1.56 -15.09
N GLY A 42 -20.39 0.39 -15.11
CA GLY A 42 -20.19 -0.40 -16.34
C GLY A 42 -19.06 0.06 -17.27
N SER A 43 -18.29 1.09 -16.93
CA SER A 43 -17.11 1.48 -17.71
C SER A 43 -15.92 0.54 -17.46
N THR A 44 -14.91 0.56 -18.32
CA THR A 44 -13.63 -0.15 -18.19
C THR A 44 -12.45 0.79 -17.89
N ILE A 45 -12.72 2.05 -17.55
CA ILE A 45 -11.70 3.10 -17.35
C ILE A 45 -10.91 2.83 -16.07
N ALA A 46 -9.59 2.66 -16.19
CA ALA A 46 -8.69 2.51 -15.04
C ALA A 46 -8.93 3.59 -13.98
N LEU A 47 -9.06 3.15 -12.74
CA LEU A 47 -9.22 4.04 -11.60
C LEU A 47 -7.86 4.37 -11.01
N HIS A 48 -7.70 5.61 -10.58
CA HIS A 48 -6.44 6.14 -10.08
C HIS A 48 -6.61 6.75 -8.70
N ILE A 49 -5.55 6.64 -7.91
CA ILE A 49 -5.26 7.48 -6.75
C ILE A 49 -4.16 8.46 -7.15
N VAL A 50 -4.33 9.70 -6.73
CA VAL A 50 -3.31 10.74 -6.79
C VAL A 50 -2.98 11.16 -5.36
N LYS A 51 -1.73 10.95 -4.95
CA LYS A 51 -1.18 11.41 -3.68
C LYS A 51 -0.33 12.66 -3.89
N VAL A 52 -0.58 13.70 -3.11
CA VAL A 52 0.33 14.85 -3.01
C VAL A 52 1.46 14.45 -2.06
N LEU A 53 2.70 14.41 -2.56
CA LEU A 53 3.83 13.94 -1.78
C LEU A 53 4.34 15.00 -0.82
N ASP A 54 4.79 14.53 0.36
CA ASP A 54 5.50 15.36 1.32
C ASP A 54 7.01 15.40 0.97
N PRO A 55 7.56 16.57 0.60
CA PRO A 55 8.97 16.70 0.24
C PRO A 55 9.93 16.43 1.42
N ALA A 56 9.44 16.39 2.66
CA ALA A 56 10.24 16.01 3.83
C ALA A 56 10.45 14.50 3.96
N THR A 57 9.79 13.69 3.12
CA THR A 57 9.89 12.23 3.14
C THR A 57 10.63 11.67 1.93
N GLU A 58 11.06 10.42 2.06
CA GLU A 58 11.76 9.68 0.99
C GLU A 58 10.80 8.90 0.09
N GLU A 59 9.47 9.06 0.27
CA GLU A 59 8.45 8.31 -0.45
C GLU A 59 8.57 8.45 -1.97
N GLY A 60 8.74 9.68 -2.47
CA GLY A 60 8.88 9.93 -3.91
C GLY A 60 10.06 9.16 -4.54
N PRO A 61 11.30 9.41 -4.08
CA PRO A 61 12.48 8.68 -4.56
C PRO A 61 12.40 7.16 -4.39
N ILE A 62 11.82 6.67 -3.29
CA ILE A 62 11.61 5.22 -3.06
C ILE A 62 10.65 4.67 -4.11
N CYS A 63 9.49 5.30 -4.31
CA CYS A 63 8.52 4.89 -5.32
C CYS A 63 9.14 4.85 -6.72
N GLU A 64 9.88 5.90 -7.13
CA GLU A 64 10.61 5.95 -8.41
C GLU A 64 11.57 4.77 -8.57
N ARG A 65 12.36 4.46 -7.53
CA ARG A 65 13.30 3.33 -7.54
C ARG A 65 12.59 2.00 -7.74
N LEU A 66 11.44 1.81 -7.10
CA LEU A 66 10.63 0.60 -7.22
C LEU A 66 9.97 0.45 -8.60
N GLN A 67 9.90 1.50 -9.42
CA GLN A 67 9.33 1.38 -10.78
C GLN A 67 10.32 0.83 -11.82
N SER A 68 11.59 0.63 -11.47
CA SER A 68 12.61 0.15 -12.41
C SER A 68 12.33 -1.26 -12.95
N ASP A 69 11.71 -2.11 -12.13
CA ASP A 69 11.24 -3.44 -12.51
C ASP A 69 10.02 -3.81 -11.64
N LEU A 70 8.87 -4.01 -12.26
CA LEU A 70 7.60 -4.33 -11.59
C LEU A 70 7.38 -5.85 -11.41
N SER A 71 8.27 -6.67 -11.97
CA SER A 71 8.17 -8.12 -11.85
C SER A 71 8.46 -8.58 -10.41
N SER A 72 7.91 -9.72 -10.01
CA SER A 72 8.31 -10.33 -8.74
C SER A 72 9.82 -10.60 -8.76
N PRO A 73 10.53 -10.30 -7.65
CA PRO A 73 10.02 -10.19 -6.28
C PRO A 73 9.58 -8.78 -5.84
N ASN A 74 9.43 -7.82 -6.75
CA ASN A 74 8.91 -6.51 -6.38
C ASN A 74 7.40 -6.55 -6.12
N HIS A 75 7.01 -6.16 -4.91
CA HIS A 75 5.62 -6.00 -4.49
C HIS A 75 5.25 -4.53 -4.22
N GLY A 76 6.07 -3.55 -4.59
CA GLY A 76 5.64 -2.14 -4.59
C GLY A 76 4.53 -1.92 -5.61
N LEU A 77 3.46 -1.23 -5.22
CA LEU A 77 2.38 -0.90 -6.15
C LEU A 77 2.92 -0.08 -7.34
N PRO A 78 2.57 -0.44 -8.60
CA PRO A 78 2.93 0.35 -9.76
C PRO A 78 2.47 1.80 -9.58
N SER A 79 3.37 2.75 -9.82
CA SER A 79 3.10 4.16 -9.58
C SER A 79 3.97 5.03 -10.48
N GLU A 80 3.64 6.31 -10.58
CA GLU A 80 4.38 7.27 -11.39
C GLU A 80 4.47 8.61 -10.66
N ILE A 81 5.65 9.23 -10.71
CA ILE A 81 5.83 10.60 -10.23
C ILE A 81 5.56 11.59 -11.36
N ILE A 82 4.63 12.51 -11.11
CA ILE A 82 4.51 13.73 -11.89
C ILE A 82 5.47 14.76 -11.28
N PRO A 83 6.45 15.28 -12.03
CA PRO A 83 7.49 16.19 -11.53
C PRO A 83 7.00 17.64 -11.43
N SER A 84 5.84 17.84 -10.80
CA SER A 84 5.27 19.15 -10.44
C SER A 84 5.70 19.61 -9.05
N GLU A 85 5.33 20.82 -8.67
CA GLU A 85 5.44 21.32 -7.29
C GLU A 85 4.03 21.66 -6.76
N PRO A 86 3.51 20.93 -5.75
CA PRO A 86 4.11 19.74 -5.13
C PRO A 86 4.14 18.54 -6.09
N ARG A 87 5.06 17.59 -5.84
CA ARG A 87 5.14 16.34 -6.61
C ARG A 87 3.90 15.50 -6.37
N LEU A 88 3.42 14.84 -7.42
CA LEU A 88 2.27 13.95 -7.33
C LEU A 88 2.71 12.51 -7.60
N LEU A 89 2.17 11.59 -6.81
CA LEU A 89 2.30 10.15 -7.04
C LEU A 89 0.96 9.64 -7.57
N VAL A 90 0.96 9.15 -8.81
CA VAL A 90 -0.21 8.56 -9.47
C VAL A 90 -0.09 7.06 -9.42
N MET A 91 -1.09 6.37 -8.88
CA MET A 91 -1.12 4.92 -8.77
C MET A 91 -2.51 4.38 -9.13
N PRO A 92 -2.64 3.10 -9.52
CA PRO A 92 -3.94 2.47 -9.67
C PRO A 92 -4.71 2.49 -8.34
N LEU A 93 -6.04 2.65 -8.40
CA LEU A 93 -6.90 2.36 -7.27
C LEU A 93 -7.11 0.84 -7.21
N VAL A 94 -6.59 0.20 -6.16
CA VAL A 94 -6.63 -1.25 -5.97
C VAL A 94 -7.42 -1.59 -4.70
N GLY A 95 -8.12 -2.72 -4.70
CA GLY A 95 -8.86 -3.18 -3.53
C GLY A 95 -7.97 -3.44 -2.31
N HIS A 96 -8.48 -3.10 -1.12
CA HIS A 96 -7.80 -3.43 0.13
C HIS A 96 -7.76 -4.95 0.35
N ILE A 97 -6.69 -5.46 0.96
CA ILE A 97 -6.56 -6.90 1.25
C ILE A 97 -7.69 -7.41 2.17
N GLU A 98 -8.26 -6.53 3.00
CA GLU A 98 -9.42 -6.83 3.87
C GLU A 98 -10.69 -7.16 3.08
N CYS A 99 -10.79 -6.74 1.82
CA CYS A 99 -11.93 -7.00 0.96
C CYS A 99 -11.94 -8.41 0.35
N ILE A 100 -10.88 -9.20 0.55
CA ILE A 100 -10.86 -10.58 0.09
C ILE A 100 -11.92 -11.39 0.85
N ASP A 101 -12.62 -12.28 0.13
CA ASP A 101 -13.48 -13.26 0.77
C ASP A 101 -12.64 -14.36 1.42
N TYR A 102 -12.51 -14.30 2.75
CA TYR A 102 -11.75 -15.26 3.56
C TYR A 102 -12.52 -16.52 3.95
N ARG A 103 -13.83 -16.61 3.64
CA ARG A 103 -14.67 -17.75 4.05
C ARG A 103 -14.16 -19.05 3.42
N ASN A 104 -14.06 -20.11 4.23
CA ASN A 104 -13.69 -21.46 3.77
C ASN A 104 -12.37 -21.53 2.99
N ARG A 105 -11.44 -20.59 3.24
CA ARG A 105 -10.11 -20.62 2.61
C ARG A 105 -9.21 -21.65 3.26
N THR A 106 -8.35 -22.28 2.47
CA THR A 106 -7.40 -23.28 2.97
C THR A 106 -6.20 -22.60 3.64
N ALA A 107 -5.47 -23.34 4.48
CA ALA A 107 -4.19 -22.84 5.01
C ALA A 107 -3.20 -22.46 3.89
N GLY A 108 -3.23 -23.16 2.75
CA GLY A 108 -2.41 -22.83 1.58
C GLY A 108 -2.66 -21.41 1.06
N PHE A 109 -3.92 -20.99 1.01
CA PHE A 109 -4.29 -19.62 0.60
C PHE A 109 -3.63 -18.55 1.49
N PHE A 110 -3.67 -18.73 2.81
CA PHE A 110 -3.05 -17.78 3.74
C PHE A 110 -1.51 -17.82 3.65
N LEU A 111 -0.93 -19.01 3.45
CA LEU A 111 0.51 -19.15 3.22
C LEU A 111 0.96 -18.46 1.92
N ASP A 112 0.16 -18.51 0.86
CA ASP A 112 0.45 -17.83 -0.40
C ASP A 112 0.42 -16.30 -0.23
N LEU A 113 -0.57 -15.76 0.49
CA LEU A 113 -0.59 -14.33 0.85
C LEU A 113 0.64 -13.92 1.64
N PHE A 114 0.98 -14.71 2.67
CA PHE A 114 2.13 -14.42 3.52
C PHE A 114 3.46 -14.52 2.76
N HIS A 115 3.58 -15.49 1.86
CA HIS A 115 4.74 -15.64 1.00
C HIS A 115 4.96 -14.39 0.15
N GLN A 116 3.91 -13.84 -0.48
CA GLN A 116 4.00 -12.60 -1.25
C GLN A 116 4.40 -11.38 -0.39
N ILE A 117 3.84 -11.26 0.83
CA ILE A 117 4.19 -10.18 1.76
C ILE A 117 5.68 -10.26 2.12
N ILE A 118 6.17 -11.45 2.49
CA ILE A 118 7.58 -11.64 2.87
C ILE A 118 8.52 -11.49 1.67
N GLU A 119 8.14 -11.97 0.47
CA GLU A 119 8.89 -11.75 -0.77
C GLU A 119 9.06 -10.24 -1.04
N GLY A 120 7.99 -9.47 -0.89
CA GLY A 120 8.01 -8.01 -1.01
C GLY A 120 8.90 -7.34 0.02
N VAL A 121 8.80 -7.72 1.30
CA VAL A 121 9.63 -7.17 2.38
C VAL A 121 11.11 -7.50 2.15
N ASP A 122 11.45 -8.74 1.79
CA ASP A 122 12.81 -9.14 1.46
C ASP A 122 13.37 -8.37 0.25
N TYR A 123 12.54 -8.13 -0.77
CA TYR A 123 12.94 -7.30 -1.90
C TYR A 123 13.28 -5.85 -1.47
N LEU A 124 12.44 -5.21 -0.65
CA LEU A 124 12.74 -3.89 -0.09
C LEU A 124 14.06 -3.91 0.68
N HIS A 125 14.28 -4.93 1.50
CA HIS A 125 15.48 -5.06 2.34
C HIS A 125 16.75 -5.24 1.52
N ARG A 126 16.69 -5.99 0.41
CA ARG A 126 17.81 -6.10 -0.57
C ARG A 126 18.15 -4.79 -1.24
N LEU A 127 17.17 -3.89 -1.40
CA LEU A 127 17.37 -2.52 -1.86
C LEU A 127 17.78 -1.55 -0.74
N GLN A 128 17.96 -2.06 0.48
CA GLN A 128 18.26 -1.31 1.69
C GLN A 128 17.15 -0.31 2.04
N ILE A 129 15.90 -0.68 1.77
CA ILE A 129 14.71 0.09 2.12
C ILE A 129 14.03 -0.61 3.29
N ALA A 130 13.75 0.14 4.35
CA ALA A 130 12.85 -0.31 5.42
C ALA A 130 11.52 0.44 5.30
N HIS A 131 10.40 -0.29 5.35
CA HIS A 131 9.07 0.31 5.18
C HIS A 131 8.62 1.08 6.42
N LEU A 132 8.87 0.49 7.59
CA LEU A 132 8.61 0.99 8.94
C LEU A 132 7.13 1.17 9.32
N ASP A 133 6.22 0.73 8.45
CA ASP A 133 4.76 0.78 8.69
C ASP A 133 4.01 -0.30 7.91
N ILE A 134 4.58 -1.52 7.82
CA ILE A 134 3.84 -2.66 7.26
C ILE A 134 2.62 -2.93 8.16
N CYS A 135 1.42 -2.85 7.60
CA CYS A 135 0.18 -3.10 8.34
C CYS A 135 -0.93 -3.46 7.35
N ILE A 136 -2.09 -3.86 7.86
CA ILE A 136 -3.21 -4.29 7.01
C ILE A 136 -3.72 -3.20 6.07
N ALA A 137 -3.65 -1.92 6.50
CA ALA A 137 -4.06 -0.78 5.69
C ALA A 137 -3.04 -0.43 4.59
N ASN A 138 -1.78 -0.85 4.74
CA ASN A 138 -0.69 -0.56 3.82
C ASN A 138 -0.35 -1.75 2.90
N VAL A 139 -1.30 -2.70 2.79
CA VAL A 139 -1.23 -3.83 1.87
C VAL A 139 -2.54 -3.92 1.10
N VAL A 140 -2.44 -4.00 -0.23
CA VAL A 140 -3.57 -4.10 -1.15
C VAL A 140 -3.48 -5.39 -1.96
N TYR A 141 -4.60 -5.79 -2.53
CA TYR A 141 -4.71 -7.02 -3.32
C TYR A 141 -5.32 -6.69 -4.68
N ALA A 142 -4.60 -7.01 -5.76
CA ALA A 142 -5.08 -6.78 -7.11
C ALA A 142 -6.08 -7.86 -7.50
N PHE A 143 -7.36 -7.53 -7.38
CA PHE A 143 -8.42 -8.40 -7.85
C PHE A 143 -8.36 -8.54 -9.39
N PRO A 144 -8.89 -9.65 -9.95
CA PRO A 144 -8.95 -9.82 -11.40
C PRO A 144 -9.59 -8.64 -12.14
N GLU A 145 -10.58 -7.97 -11.54
CA GLU A 145 -11.24 -6.79 -12.09
C GLU A 145 -10.30 -5.57 -12.14
N ASP A 146 -9.42 -5.41 -11.14
CA ASP A 146 -8.42 -4.35 -11.12
C ASP A 146 -7.40 -4.58 -12.25
N ALA A 147 -6.84 -5.79 -12.32
CA ALA A 147 -5.87 -6.20 -13.33
C ALA A 147 -6.44 -6.22 -14.77
N ALA A 148 -7.74 -6.44 -14.92
CA ALA A 148 -8.41 -6.33 -16.21
C ALA A 148 -8.47 -4.88 -16.73
N THR A 149 -8.29 -3.89 -15.87
CA THR A 149 -8.45 -2.47 -16.22
C THR A 149 -7.15 -1.68 -16.16
N ASP A 150 -6.14 -2.16 -15.45
CA ASP A 150 -4.78 -1.61 -15.47
C ASP A 150 -3.75 -2.73 -15.78
N PRO A 151 -3.09 -2.69 -16.95
CA PRO A 151 -2.17 -3.73 -17.38
C PRO A 151 -0.86 -3.80 -16.57
N ARG A 152 -0.61 -2.83 -15.68
CA ARG A 152 0.55 -2.86 -14.77
C ARG A 152 0.30 -3.78 -13.57
N LEU A 153 -0.96 -4.08 -13.27
CA LEU A 153 -1.35 -4.95 -12.16
C LEU A 153 -1.33 -6.41 -12.61
N VAL A 154 -0.91 -7.28 -11.70
CA VAL A 154 -0.98 -8.73 -11.85
C VAL A 154 -2.13 -9.23 -10.97
N ALA A 155 -3.07 -9.97 -11.57
CA ALA A 155 -4.19 -10.54 -10.83
C ALA A 155 -3.69 -11.45 -9.68
N ASP A 156 -4.39 -11.39 -8.56
CA ASP A 156 -4.12 -12.13 -7.33
C ASP A 156 -2.78 -11.78 -6.64
N LYS A 157 -2.13 -10.69 -7.08
CA LYS A 157 -0.90 -10.19 -6.50
C LYS A 157 -1.18 -9.24 -5.33
N VAL A 158 -0.42 -9.43 -4.25
CA VAL A 158 -0.37 -8.53 -3.10
C VAL A 158 0.60 -7.39 -3.41
N TYR A 159 0.22 -6.16 -3.10
CA TYR A 159 1.11 -5.00 -3.21
C TYR A 159 1.25 -4.27 -1.88
N ILE A 160 2.45 -3.77 -1.61
CA ILE A 160 2.81 -2.90 -0.49
C ILE A 160 2.69 -1.45 -0.96
N ILE A 161 2.04 -0.62 -0.14
CA ILE A 161 1.75 0.79 -0.43
C ILE A 161 2.15 1.69 0.75
N ASP A 162 2.12 3.00 0.51
CA ASP A 162 2.35 4.05 1.51
C ASP A 162 3.78 4.04 2.10
N PHE A 163 4.74 4.48 1.29
CA PHE A 163 6.15 4.57 1.68
C PHE A 163 6.50 5.85 2.45
N HIS A 164 5.51 6.55 3.02
CA HIS A 164 5.70 7.83 3.71
C HIS A 164 6.69 7.74 4.89
N THR A 165 6.60 6.66 5.67
CA THR A 165 7.51 6.39 6.80
C THR A 165 8.80 5.70 6.37
N SER A 166 8.87 5.21 5.13
CA SER A 166 9.97 4.38 4.68
C SER A 166 11.28 5.16 4.60
N ARG A 167 12.38 4.42 4.69
CA ARG A 167 13.73 4.97 4.67
C ARG A 167 14.64 4.14 3.78
N GLN A 168 15.39 4.83 2.93
CA GLN A 168 16.57 4.33 2.26
C GLN A 168 17.75 4.38 3.24
N LEU A 169 18.22 3.21 3.64
CA LEU A 169 19.29 3.05 4.62
C LEU A 169 20.63 2.83 3.92
N ALA A 170 21.71 3.21 4.62
CA ALA A 170 23.06 3.06 4.11
C ALA A 170 23.59 1.61 4.21
N LEU A 171 23.08 0.83 5.16
CA LEU A 171 23.54 -0.54 5.44
C LEU A 171 22.37 -1.52 5.32
N GLY A 172 22.67 -2.76 4.95
CA GLY A 172 21.67 -3.82 4.81
C GLY A 172 21.31 -4.54 6.12
N PRO A 173 20.43 -5.54 6.05
CA PRO A 173 20.05 -6.37 7.21
C PRO A 173 21.25 -6.99 7.93
N GLY A 174 21.17 -7.08 9.26
CA GLY A 174 22.19 -7.70 10.10
C GLY A 174 23.42 -6.84 10.41
N ILE A 175 23.62 -5.73 9.69
CA ILE A 175 24.72 -4.76 9.94
C ILE A 175 24.23 -3.34 10.16
N GLN A 176 22.97 -3.04 9.84
CA GLN A 176 22.36 -1.75 10.10
C GLN A 176 22.18 -1.53 11.62
N PRO A 177 22.67 -0.40 12.18
CA PRO A 177 22.42 -0.09 13.58
C PRO A 177 20.94 0.21 13.84
N PRO A 178 20.46 -0.06 15.07
CA PRO A 178 19.10 0.31 15.48
C PRO A 178 18.82 1.80 15.27
N ILE A 179 17.59 2.11 14.87
CA ILE A 179 17.09 3.48 14.75
C ILE A 179 16.01 3.74 15.80
N LEU A 180 15.72 5.01 16.06
CA LEU A 180 14.47 5.38 16.73
C LEU A 180 13.32 5.06 15.79
N LEU A 181 12.41 4.19 16.21
CA LEU A 181 11.28 3.78 15.38
C LEU A 181 10.30 4.96 15.21
N PRO A 182 9.92 5.32 13.97
CA PRO A 182 8.96 6.38 13.73
C PRO A 182 7.56 5.98 14.23
N SER A 183 6.61 6.91 14.22
CA SER A 183 5.19 6.56 14.38
C SER A 183 4.79 5.51 13.34
N SER A 184 4.00 4.53 13.77
CA SER A 184 3.52 3.40 12.96
C SER A 184 2.09 3.06 13.38
N GLN A 185 1.29 2.53 12.47
CA GLN A 185 -0.04 1.99 12.73
C GLN A 185 0.05 0.72 13.56
N GLU A 186 1.02 -0.16 13.26
CA GLU A 186 1.31 -1.30 14.10
C GLU A 186 1.89 -0.87 15.44
N LYS A 187 1.36 -1.46 16.51
CA LYS A 187 1.83 -1.18 17.87
C LYS A 187 3.22 -1.79 18.05
N LYS A 188 4.17 -0.96 18.48
CA LYS A 188 5.53 -1.40 18.80
C LYS A 188 5.52 -2.38 19.98
N PRO A 189 6.49 -3.32 20.04
CA PRO A 189 6.68 -4.16 21.22
C PRO A 189 6.84 -3.32 22.49
N ALA A 190 6.35 -3.82 23.62
CA ALA A 190 6.36 -3.08 24.88
C ALA A 190 7.79 -2.69 25.29
N GLY A 191 8.00 -1.39 25.55
CA GLY A 191 9.31 -0.85 25.94
C GLY A 191 10.32 -0.70 24.80
N VAL A 192 9.97 -1.08 23.57
CA VAL A 192 10.86 -0.97 22.41
C VAL A 192 10.59 0.36 21.69
N THR A 193 11.56 1.26 21.79
CA THR A 193 11.58 2.54 21.06
C THR A 193 12.65 2.56 19.97
N THR A 194 13.72 1.78 20.14
CA THR A 194 14.80 1.60 19.18
C THR A 194 14.94 0.14 18.77
N LEU A 195 15.06 -0.12 17.47
CA LEU A 195 15.21 -1.46 16.92
C LEU A 195 15.92 -1.41 15.57
N ASP A 196 16.50 -2.53 15.15
CA ASP A 196 16.90 -2.73 13.75
C ASP A 196 15.65 -2.53 12.84
N PRO A 197 15.72 -1.62 11.87
CA PRO A 197 14.55 -1.23 11.06
C PRO A 197 14.01 -2.38 10.20
N TYR A 198 14.89 -3.25 9.70
CA TYR A 198 14.49 -4.42 8.91
C TYR A 198 13.76 -5.46 9.76
N SER A 199 14.25 -5.69 10.98
CA SER A 199 13.61 -6.56 11.97
C SER A 199 12.25 -6.01 12.41
N PHE A 200 12.09 -4.69 12.43
CA PHE A 200 10.79 -4.07 12.68
C PHE A 200 9.78 -4.36 11.57
N ASP A 201 10.19 -4.29 10.29
CA ASP A 201 9.32 -4.70 9.18
C ASP A 201 8.90 -6.17 9.27
N VAL A 202 9.82 -7.07 9.65
CA VAL A 202 9.52 -8.49 9.84
C VAL A 202 8.54 -8.70 10.98
N TYR A 203 8.71 -7.98 12.10
CA TYR A 203 7.75 -7.99 13.21
C TYR A 203 6.36 -7.57 12.73
N CYS A 204 6.27 -6.45 12.01
CA CYS A 204 5.04 -5.92 11.45
C CYS A 204 4.37 -6.87 10.46
N ALA A 205 5.14 -7.52 9.57
CA ALA A 205 4.63 -8.57 8.67
C ALA A 205 4.04 -9.77 9.44
N GLY A 206 4.66 -10.17 10.55
CA GLY A 206 4.12 -11.19 11.44
C GLY A 206 2.80 -10.78 12.11
N ARG A 207 2.69 -9.50 12.54
CA ARG A 207 1.44 -8.93 13.07
C ARG A 207 0.34 -8.91 12.02
N LEU A 208 0.65 -8.50 10.79
CA LEU A 208 -0.26 -8.53 9.66
C LEU A 208 -0.79 -9.94 9.39
N MET A 209 0.09 -10.95 9.34
CA MET A 209 -0.35 -12.34 9.16
C MET A 209 -1.32 -12.80 10.24
N GLN A 210 -1.05 -12.46 11.50
CA GLN A 210 -1.98 -12.76 12.60
C GLN A 210 -3.34 -12.11 12.36
N ALA A 211 -3.38 -10.83 11.96
CA ALA A 211 -4.63 -10.13 11.68
C ALA A 211 -5.43 -10.78 10.54
N LEU A 212 -4.77 -11.20 9.45
CA LEU A 212 -5.43 -11.88 8.33
C LEU A 212 -6.06 -13.23 8.76
N LEU A 213 -5.38 -13.99 9.61
CA LEU A 213 -5.91 -15.24 10.16
C LEU A 213 -7.09 -15.00 11.10
N GLU A 214 -7.04 -13.95 11.94
CA GLU A 214 -8.15 -13.57 12.84
C GLU A 214 -9.39 -13.13 12.07
N VAL A 215 -9.21 -12.36 10.98
CA VAL A 215 -10.30 -11.98 10.07
C VAL A 215 -10.93 -13.23 9.45
N GLY A 216 -10.12 -14.15 8.93
CA GLY A 216 -10.62 -15.42 8.37
C GLY A 216 -11.42 -16.25 9.37
N ALA A 217 -10.89 -16.44 10.59
CA ALA A 217 -11.57 -17.18 11.64
C ALA A 217 -12.90 -16.55 12.07
N THR A 218 -12.99 -15.22 12.06
CA THR A 218 -14.23 -14.50 12.38
C THR A 218 -15.33 -14.84 11.37
N TYR A 219 -15.00 -14.85 10.08
CA TYR A 219 -15.95 -15.18 9.02
C TYR A 219 -16.49 -16.62 9.13
N ASP A 220 -15.64 -17.58 9.48
CA ASP A 220 -16.06 -18.98 9.66
C ASP A 220 -16.96 -19.14 10.91
N SER A 221 -16.69 -18.40 11.98
CA SER A 221 -17.51 -18.45 13.22
C SER A 221 -18.93 -17.88 13.04
N MET A 222 -19.09 -16.89 12.17
CA MET A 222 -20.42 -16.35 11.84
C MET A 222 -21.27 -17.36 11.05
N GLN A 223 -20.66 -18.22 10.22
CA GLN A 223 -21.41 -19.24 9.48
C GLN A 223 -21.90 -20.38 10.38
N SER A 224 -21.08 -20.83 11.34
CA SER A 224 -21.49 -21.91 12.25
C SER A 224 -22.67 -21.52 13.15
N THR A 225 -22.86 -20.22 13.39
CA THR A 225 -23.98 -19.68 14.18
C THR A 225 -25.27 -19.54 13.37
N ILE A 226 -25.19 -19.38 12.03
CA ILE A 226 -26.37 -19.26 11.14
C ILE A 226 -26.97 -20.63 10.80
N HIS A 227 -26.17 -21.70 10.95
CA HIS A 227 -26.57 -23.07 10.64
C HIS A 227 -26.84 -23.96 11.88
N ALA A 228 -26.89 -23.37 13.08
CA ALA A 228 -27.28 -24.01 14.33
C ALA A 228 -28.68 -23.54 14.76
#